data_AF-A0A2V7TNA5-F1
#
_entry.id   AF-A0A2V7TNA5-F1
#
_cell.length_a   1.000
_cell.length_b   1.000
_cell.length_c   1.000
_cell.angle_alpha   90.00
_cell.angle_beta   90.00
_cell.angle_gamma   90.00
#
_symmetry.space_group_name_H-M   'P 1'
#
loop_
_entity.id
_entity.type
_entity.pdbx_description
1 polymer ?
#
loop_
_entity_poly.entity_id
_entity_poly.type
_entity_poly.pdbx_seq_one_letter_code
_entity_poly.pdbx_strand_id
1 'polypeptide(L)'
;VRERHGSDAVLVGFSTYEGTVTAASDWDGPAERKQVRPALRDSYEALFHELRGDFMLNLRDDAALSRELATPQLQRAIGVIYRPDTERLSHYFPAMLPRQFDALLHYDRTRAVEPLERTAQWERGEVPETFPTAL
;
A
#
# COMPACT_ATOMS: atom_id res chain seq x y z
N VAL A 1 -7.90 -19.68 -3.35
CA VAL A 1 -6.89 -20.10 -4.37
C VAL A 1 -5.82 -20.98 -3.74
N ARG A 2 -5.02 -20.49 -2.78
CA ARG A 2 -3.97 -21.27 -2.10
C ARG A 2 -4.49 -22.60 -1.52
N GLU A 3 -5.67 -22.61 -0.90
CA GLU A 3 -6.30 -23.84 -0.38
C GLU A 3 -6.57 -24.92 -1.44
N ARG A 4 -6.88 -24.51 -2.68
CA ARG A 4 -7.23 -25.43 -3.77
C ARG A 4 -6.00 -25.87 -4.58
N HIS A 5 -5.00 -25.01 -4.71
CA HIS A 5 -3.88 -25.19 -5.63
C HIS A 5 -2.52 -25.37 -4.93
N GLY A 6 -2.46 -25.20 -3.60
CA GLY A 6 -1.23 -25.42 -2.83
C GLY A 6 -0.03 -24.67 -3.39
N SER A 7 1.05 -25.39 -3.67
CA SER A 7 2.32 -24.88 -4.22
C SER A 7 2.24 -24.40 -5.66
N ASP A 8 1.22 -24.83 -6.42
CA ASP A 8 1.04 -24.47 -7.83
C ASP A 8 0.45 -23.05 -7.99
N ALA A 9 -0.03 -22.45 -6.90
CA ALA A 9 -0.38 -21.03 -6.84
C ALA A 9 0.77 -20.22 -6.28
N VAL A 10 0.99 -19.02 -6.83
CA VAL A 10 1.95 -18.03 -6.32
C VAL A 10 1.18 -16.75 -6.00
N LEU A 11 1.33 -16.25 -4.76
CA LEU A 11 0.71 -15.03 -4.30
C LEU A 11 1.75 -13.92 -4.29
N VAL A 12 1.55 -12.93 -5.13
CA VAL A 12 2.44 -11.78 -5.28
C VAL A 12 1.77 -10.55 -4.69
N GLY A 13 2.41 -9.95 -3.70
CA GLY A 13 1.96 -8.70 -3.06
C GLY A 13 2.67 -7.48 -3.62
N PHE A 14 2.05 -6.32 -3.44
CA PHE A 14 2.60 -5.03 -3.81
C PHE A 14 2.55 -4.10 -2.60
N SER A 15 3.60 -3.32 -2.38
CA SER A 15 3.64 -2.30 -1.33
C SER A 15 4.25 -1.00 -1.84
N THR A 16 3.97 0.09 -1.15
CA THR A 16 4.53 1.41 -1.44
C THR A 16 4.68 2.20 -0.16
N TYR A 17 5.63 3.12 -0.08
CA TYR A 17 5.80 4.01 1.07
C TYR A 17 4.94 5.28 0.96
N GLU A 18 4.96 5.94 -0.20
CA GLU A 18 4.18 7.16 -0.46
C GLU A 18 3.79 7.30 -1.94
N GLY A 19 3.10 8.40 -2.27
CA GLY A 19 2.83 8.76 -3.66
C GLY A 19 1.37 9.10 -3.89
N THR A 20 0.78 8.58 -4.96
CA THR A 20 -0.64 8.80 -5.27
C THR A 20 -1.32 7.51 -5.71
N VAL A 21 -2.62 7.43 -5.44
CA VAL A 21 -3.49 6.30 -5.82
C VAL A 21 -4.78 6.82 -6.43
N THR A 22 -5.40 6.04 -7.30
CA THR A 22 -6.79 6.28 -7.73
C THR A 22 -7.71 5.42 -6.87
N ALA A 23 -8.49 6.06 -6.00
CA ALA A 23 -9.42 5.38 -5.10
C ALA A 23 -10.58 6.31 -4.73
N ALA A 24 -11.72 5.74 -4.35
CA ALA A 24 -12.87 6.49 -3.86
C ALA A 24 -12.78 6.74 -2.34
N SER A 25 -13.54 7.72 -1.84
CA SER A 25 -13.69 7.93 -0.39
C SER A 25 -14.65 6.92 0.26
N ASP A 26 -15.62 6.43 -0.51
CA ASP A 26 -16.67 5.50 -0.10
C ASP A 26 -17.02 4.52 -1.23
N TRP A 27 -17.72 3.45 -0.88
CA TRP A 27 -18.28 2.53 -1.88
C TRP A 27 -19.21 3.29 -2.84
N ASP A 28 -19.15 2.91 -4.12
CA ASP A 28 -19.89 3.54 -5.22
C ASP A 28 -19.60 5.05 -5.40
N GLY A 29 -18.59 5.57 -4.70
CA GLY A 29 -18.10 6.93 -4.88
C GLY A 29 -17.30 7.11 -6.16
N PRO A 30 -17.11 8.36 -6.61
CA PRO A 30 -16.28 8.65 -7.77
C PRO A 30 -14.82 8.26 -7.52
N ALA A 31 -14.11 7.87 -8.58
CA ALA A 31 -12.68 7.63 -8.52
C ALA A 31 -11.93 8.97 -8.38
N GLU A 32 -11.08 9.08 -7.36
CA GLU A 32 -10.34 10.29 -7.04
C GLU A 32 -8.84 10.01 -7.07
N ARG A 33 -8.04 10.99 -7.50
CA ARG A 33 -6.58 10.93 -7.33
C ARG A 33 -6.22 11.40 -5.93
N LYS A 34 -5.85 10.48 -5.04
CA LYS A 34 -5.56 10.73 -3.62
C LYS A 34 -4.07 10.64 -3.31
N GLN A 35 -3.62 11.41 -2.33
CA GLN A 35 -2.24 11.38 -1.84
C GLN A 35 -2.06 10.24 -0.85
N VAL A 36 -1.18 9.30 -1.17
CA VAL A 36 -0.78 8.24 -0.26
C VAL A 36 0.19 8.82 0.76
N ARG A 37 -0.25 8.89 2.03
CA ARG A 37 0.58 9.43 3.12
C ARG A 37 1.87 8.61 3.27
N PRO A 38 2.97 9.22 3.75
CA PRO A 38 4.14 8.47 4.17
C PRO A 38 3.74 7.37 5.16
N ALA A 39 4.30 6.17 4.98
CA ALA A 39 3.90 5.05 5.79
C ALA A 39 4.21 5.24 7.28
N LEU A 40 3.43 4.58 8.15
CA LEU A 40 3.64 4.65 9.59
C LEU A 40 4.98 4.02 9.99
N ARG A 41 5.69 4.63 10.94
CA ARG A 41 7.04 4.20 11.38
C ARG A 41 7.14 2.70 11.69
N ASP A 42 6.12 2.12 12.32
CA ASP A 42 6.12 0.71 12.74
C ASP A 42 5.50 -0.23 11.69
N SER A 43 5.51 0.16 10.41
CA SER A 43 4.98 -0.63 9.29
C SER A 43 6.09 -1.23 8.43
N TYR A 44 5.77 -2.31 7.72
CA TYR A 44 6.67 -2.87 6.71
C TYR A 44 7.04 -1.84 5.65
N GLU A 45 6.10 -1.00 5.22
CA GLU A 45 6.35 0.02 4.21
C GLU A 45 7.39 1.06 4.68
N ALA A 46 7.39 1.43 5.96
CA ALA A 46 8.42 2.31 6.53
C ALA A 46 9.79 1.61 6.62
N LEU A 47 9.83 0.35 7.03
CA LEU A 47 11.07 -0.45 7.01
C LEU A 47 11.65 -0.54 5.59
N PHE A 48 10.79 -0.72 4.58
CA PHE A 48 11.21 -0.81 3.19
C PHE A 48 11.74 0.51 2.64
N HIS A 49 11.15 1.64 3.04
CA HIS A 49 11.66 2.96 2.69
C HIS A 49 13.12 3.18 3.16
N GLU A 50 13.49 2.64 4.32
CA GLU A 50 14.86 2.73 4.84
C GLU A 50 15.89 2.00 3.96
N LEU A 51 15.46 0.92 3.27
CA LEU A 51 16.30 0.17 2.33
C LEU A 51 16.54 0.92 1.01
N ARG A 52 15.65 1.88 0.70
CA ARG A 52 15.65 2.75 -0.49
C ARG A 52 15.45 2.02 -1.82
N GLY A 53 14.68 2.65 -2.70
CA GLY A 53 14.47 2.19 -4.08
C GLY A 53 13.48 1.05 -4.20
N ASP A 54 13.37 0.52 -5.42
CA ASP A 54 12.39 -0.51 -5.77
C ASP A 54 13.05 -1.88 -5.74
N PHE A 55 12.37 -2.85 -5.14
CA PHE A 55 12.92 -4.19 -4.98
C PHE A 55 11.83 -5.27 -4.89
N MET A 56 12.28 -6.52 -4.99
CA MET A 56 11.44 -7.69 -4.80
C MET A 56 11.99 -8.54 -3.66
N LEU A 57 11.11 -8.98 -2.76
CA LEU A 57 11.41 -9.97 -1.74
C LEU A 57 10.92 -11.34 -2.21
N ASN A 58 11.80 -12.34 -2.18
CA ASN A 58 11.40 -13.75 -2.31
C ASN A 58 11.08 -14.30 -0.92
N LEU A 59 9.80 -14.45 -0.59
CA LEU A 59 9.32 -14.89 0.71
C LEU A 59 9.03 -16.40 0.76
N ARG A 60 9.11 -17.09 -0.38
CA ARG A 60 8.89 -18.53 -0.48
C ARG A 60 10.19 -19.31 -0.29
N ASP A 61 11.25 -18.92 -1.01
CA ASP A 61 12.47 -19.73 -1.08
C ASP A 61 13.59 -19.20 -0.17
N ASP A 62 13.50 -17.96 0.31
CA ASP A 62 14.44 -17.42 1.30
C ASP A 62 13.94 -17.66 2.73
N ALA A 63 14.37 -18.80 3.29
CA ALA A 63 14.00 -19.20 4.65
C ALA A 63 14.57 -18.30 5.74
N ALA A 64 15.67 -17.56 5.49
CA ALA A 64 16.25 -16.64 6.45
C ALA A 64 15.40 -15.37 6.52
N LEU A 65 15.14 -14.74 5.37
CA LEU A 65 14.26 -13.58 5.26
C LEU A 65 12.85 -13.87 5.81
N SER A 66 12.29 -15.03 5.46
CA SER A 66 10.97 -15.45 5.95
C SER A 66 10.91 -15.54 7.47
N ARG A 67 12.00 -15.92 8.12
CA ARG A 67 12.07 -16.03 9.57
C ARG A 67 12.18 -14.66 10.23
N GLU A 68 12.97 -13.75 9.66
CA GLU A 68 13.07 -12.35 10.12
C GLU A 68 11.72 -11.62 10.02
N LEU A 69 10.97 -11.87 8.94
CA LEU A 69 9.65 -11.25 8.71
C LEU A 69 8.48 -12.03 9.32
N ALA A 70 8.74 -13.04 10.15
CA ALA A 70 7.71 -13.84 10.81
C ALA A 70 7.07 -13.16 12.03
N THR A 71 7.62 -12.03 12.48
CA THR A 71 7.03 -11.24 13.57
C THR A 71 5.92 -10.35 13.02
N PRO A 72 4.73 -10.30 13.65
CA PRO A 72 3.67 -9.40 13.23
C PRO A 72 4.10 -7.93 13.26
N GLN A 73 3.92 -7.24 12.14
CA GLN A 73 4.15 -5.80 12.00
C GLN A 73 2.95 -5.16 11.30
N LEU A 74 2.81 -3.83 11.38
CA LEU A 74 1.75 -3.15 10.64
C LEU A 74 2.01 -3.28 9.13
N GLN A 75 0.96 -3.55 8.39
CA GLN A 75 0.94 -3.48 6.93
C GLN A 75 -0.18 -2.56 6.49
N ARG A 76 0.10 -1.74 5.48
CA ARG A 76 -0.93 -0.94 4.80
C ARG A 76 -1.65 -1.76 3.73
N ALA A 77 -2.97 -1.68 3.66
CA ALA A 77 -3.75 -2.05 2.47
C ALA A 77 -4.65 -0.91 2.02
N ILE A 78 -4.40 -0.48 0.78
CA ILE A 78 -5.25 0.44 0.04
C ILE A 78 -5.90 -0.36 -1.09
N GLY A 79 -7.23 -0.34 -1.14
CA GLY A 79 -8.01 -0.98 -2.20
C GLY A 79 -8.68 0.06 -3.09
N VAL A 80 -9.91 -0.25 -3.51
CA VAL A 80 -10.75 0.70 -4.26
C VAL A 80 -11.22 1.90 -3.42
N ILE A 81 -11.09 1.81 -2.10
CA ILE A 81 -11.36 2.89 -1.15
C ILE A 81 -10.07 3.30 -0.46
N TYR A 82 -9.87 4.61 -0.30
CA TYR A 82 -8.78 5.17 0.50
C TYR A 82 -9.22 6.41 1.30
N ARG A 83 -9.01 6.36 2.61
CA ARG A 83 -9.35 7.41 3.58
C ARG A 83 -8.11 7.88 4.36
N PRO A 84 -7.35 8.87 3.84
CA PRO A 84 -6.12 9.37 4.47
C PRO A 84 -6.30 9.85 5.93
N ASP A 85 -7.44 10.45 6.24
CA ASP A 85 -7.73 11.05 7.56
C ASP A 85 -7.85 10.00 8.66
N THR A 86 -8.26 8.78 8.30
CA THR A 86 -8.44 7.67 9.23
C THR A 86 -7.52 6.50 8.92
N GLU A 87 -6.44 6.72 8.15
CA GLU A 87 -5.62 5.67 7.54
C GLU A 87 -5.16 4.62 8.55
N ARG A 88 -4.69 5.05 9.74
CA ARG A 88 -4.27 4.14 10.81
C ARG A 88 -5.35 3.12 11.21
N LEU A 89 -6.60 3.54 11.23
CA LEU A 89 -7.76 2.74 11.66
C LEU A 89 -8.37 1.94 10.51
N SER A 90 -8.39 2.50 9.30
CA SER A 90 -9.09 1.93 8.14
C SER A 90 -8.21 1.11 7.21
N HIS A 91 -6.90 1.38 7.18
CA HIS A 91 -5.98 0.85 6.17
C HIS A 91 -4.74 0.16 6.73
N TYR A 92 -4.56 0.09 8.06
CA TYR A 92 -3.46 -0.65 8.67
C TYR A 92 -3.93 -1.80 9.56
N PHE A 93 -3.28 -2.95 9.43
CA PHE A 93 -3.55 -4.14 10.22
C PHE A 93 -2.25 -4.89 10.56
N PRO A 94 -2.21 -5.64 11.67
CA PRO A 94 -1.11 -6.55 11.96
C PRO A 94 -1.03 -7.65 10.92
N ALA A 95 0.18 -7.90 10.42
CA ALA A 95 0.44 -8.79 9.30
C ALA A 95 1.77 -9.52 9.49
N MET A 96 1.87 -10.71 8.89
CA MET A 96 3.14 -11.42 8.69
C MET A 96 3.28 -11.67 7.19
N LEU A 97 4.20 -10.97 6.51
CA LEU A 97 4.30 -11.03 5.04
C LEU A 97 4.50 -12.46 4.50
N PRO A 98 5.38 -13.32 5.08
CA PRO A 98 5.59 -14.67 4.56
C PRO A 98 4.36 -15.59 4.71
N ARG A 99 3.37 -15.22 5.54
CA ARG A 99 2.10 -15.94 5.63
C ARG A 99 1.10 -15.52 4.56
N GLN A 100 1.26 -14.33 3.99
CA GLN A 100 0.34 -13.78 3.00
C GLN A 100 0.84 -14.00 1.58
N PHE A 101 2.13 -13.75 1.34
CA PHE A 101 2.72 -13.70 0.01
C PHE A 101 3.89 -14.67 -0.13
N ASP A 102 4.09 -15.14 -1.35
CA ASP A 102 5.27 -15.88 -1.79
C ASP A 102 6.35 -14.93 -2.32
N ALA A 103 5.94 -13.78 -2.87
CA ALA A 103 6.83 -12.69 -3.24
C ALA A 103 6.15 -11.34 -2.98
N LEU A 104 6.95 -10.31 -2.72
CA LEU A 104 6.47 -8.94 -2.55
C LEU A 104 7.29 -8.01 -3.43
N LEU A 105 6.62 -7.19 -4.24
CA LEU A 105 7.25 -6.09 -4.95
C LEU A 105 7.01 -4.80 -4.18
N HIS A 106 8.09 -4.10 -3.84
CA HIS A 106 8.04 -2.79 -3.21
C HIS A 106 8.41 -1.71 -4.22
N TYR A 107 7.59 -0.67 -4.28
CA TYR A 107 7.87 0.55 -5.01
C TYR A 107 7.81 1.73 -4.05
N ASP A 108 8.94 2.38 -3.80
CA ASP A 108 9.05 3.38 -2.73
C ASP A 108 8.02 4.51 -2.93
N ARG A 109 7.88 4.96 -4.17
CA ARG A 109 6.91 5.97 -4.57
C ARG A 109 6.06 5.51 -5.75
N THR A 110 4.74 5.64 -5.62
CA THR A 110 3.77 5.26 -6.66
C THR A 110 3.05 6.46 -7.27
N ARG A 111 2.46 6.24 -8.45
CA ARG A 111 1.57 7.19 -9.10
C ARG A 111 0.19 6.57 -9.32
N ALA A 112 -0.83 7.40 -9.17
CA ALA A 112 -2.21 7.02 -9.42
C ALA A 112 -2.42 6.53 -10.86
N VAL A 113 -3.08 5.39 -10.99
CA VAL A 113 -3.49 4.85 -12.30
C VAL A 113 -4.45 5.83 -12.96
N GLU A 114 -4.15 6.20 -14.20
CA GLU A 114 -4.94 7.18 -14.94
C GLU A 114 -6.21 6.53 -15.50
N PRO A 115 -7.41 7.06 -15.20
CA PRO A 115 -8.64 6.56 -15.79
C PRO A 115 -8.68 6.92 -17.29
N LEU A 116 -9.35 6.07 -18.08
CA LEU A 116 -9.57 6.33 -19.51
C LEU A 116 -10.34 7.63 -19.72
N GLU A 117 -11.36 7.86 -18.89
CA GLU A 117 -12.12 9.12 -18.83
C GLU A 117 -11.70 9.90 -17.59
N ARG A 118 -10.96 11.00 -17.80
CA ARG A 118 -10.57 11.90 -16.72
C ARG A 118 -11.75 12.78 -16.35
N THR A 119 -12.21 12.68 -15.11
CA THR A 119 -13.20 13.60 -14.55
C THR A 119 -12.50 14.84 -13.98
N ALA A 120 -13.18 15.98 -13.94
CA ALA A 120 -12.64 17.19 -13.33
C ALA A 120 -12.22 16.99 -11.85
N GLN A 121 -12.89 16.07 -11.15
CA GLN A 121 -12.54 15.67 -9.78
C GLN A 121 -11.21 14.90 -9.73
N TRP A 122 -11.01 13.93 -10.64
CA TRP A 122 -9.76 13.18 -10.69
C TRP A 122 -8.57 14.05 -11.09
N GLU A 123 -8.76 14.96 -12.06
CA GLU A 123 -7.71 15.87 -12.52
C GLU A 123 -7.26 16.84 -11.43
N ARG A 124 -8.23 17.41 -10.69
CA ARG A 124 -7.97 18.24 -9.51
C ARG A 124 -7.23 17.42 -8.46
N GLY A 125 -7.67 16.16 -8.26
CA GLY A 125 -7.20 15.30 -7.20
C GLY A 125 -7.54 15.85 -5.82
N GLU A 126 -6.92 15.27 -4.81
CA GLU A 126 -6.99 15.77 -3.44
C GLU A 126 -6.32 17.14 -3.35
N VAL A 127 -7.10 18.15 -2.93
CA VAL A 127 -6.60 19.51 -2.73
C VAL A 127 -5.71 19.47 -1.49
N PRO A 128 -4.46 19.99 -1.53
CA PRO A 128 -3.64 20.07 -0.33
C PRO A 128 -4.41 20.79 0.77
N GLU A 129 -4.50 20.20 1.97
CA GLU A 129 -4.95 20.95 3.13
C GLU A 129 -4.04 22.18 3.26
N THR A 130 -4.67 23.34 3.20
CA THR A 130 -4.03 24.65 3.19
C THR A 130 -2.97 24.75 4.30
N PHE A 131 -1.79 25.24 3.91
CA PHE A 131 -0.71 25.72 4.79
C PHE A 131 -1.25 26.40 6.06
N PRO A 132 -0.56 26.27 7.21
CA PRO A 132 -1.11 26.62 8.52
C PRO A 132 -1.65 28.04 8.51
N THR A 133 -2.92 28.21 8.92
CA THR A 133 -3.45 29.51 9.30
C THR A 133 -2.55 30.08 10.38
N ALA A 134 -1.78 31.11 10.03
CA ALA A 134 -1.03 31.91 10.97
C ALA A 134 -2.01 32.54 11.97
N LEU A 135 -1.97 32.07 13.22
CA LEU A 135 -2.33 32.79 14.43
C LEU A 135 -1.41 32.34 15.56
#